data_AF-A0A2D4SMP5-F1
#
_entry.id   AF-A0A2D4SMP5-F1
#
_cell.length_a   1.000
_cell.length_b   1.000
_cell.length_c   1.000
_cell.angle_alpha   90.00
_cell.angle_beta   90.00
_cell.angle_gamma   90.00
#
_symmetry.space_group_name_H-M   'P 1'
#
loop_
_entity.id
_entity.type
_entity.pdbx_description
1 polymer ?
#
loop_
_entity_poly.entity_id
_entity_poly.type
_entity_poly.pdbx_seq_one_letter_code
_entity_poly.pdbx_strand_id
1 'polypeptide(L)'
;MIPSILFSSLFFACGEVEQQKPKEVKPTCDLSLDDLNNTTWFYESTVGGAPMPDSKIRLKLYTEERKLKAKYNMGQATSMYDYDCISKPSQIICSTKPDPVDVCLSFFAAGKKCTRKSLESFYKKTAGMALEKKEMREANIKAEEKIVEWKKNGTWENRYQRLYNSIGKRQMGILYAKVDTIACTLQVTDNFGSLANGDFIEDAASVVGTNKFLKHTSGDVLWEGCTDTDNTLWTTTLAEMPKDGFTGKDAKKIIFTGEDIHFWMLSEKVNTAEKDAKYSYSIWLNGQEFGKGDAKIEEGKVDWHNVQKFDTPNVKGDYALIGFESF
;
A
#
# COMPACT_ATOMS: atom_id res chain seq x y z
N MET A 1 33.70 89.92 -3.12
CA MET A 1 33.63 89.05 -1.92
C MET A 1 32.17 88.91 -1.52
N ILE A 2 31.80 87.67 -1.19
CA ILE A 2 30.55 87.09 -0.61
C ILE A 2 29.86 88.04 0.39
N PRO A 3 28.50 88.15 0.47
CA PRO A 3 27.59 87.17 1.14
C PRO A 3 26.24 86.90 0.44
N SER A 4 25.82 85.63 0.35
CA SER A 4 24.92 84.89 1.28
C SER A 4 23.47 85.35 1.27
N ILE A 5 22.61 84.60 0.56
CA ILE A 5 21.16 84.59 0.76
C ILE A 5 20.70 83.14 0.83
N LEU A 6 20.07 82.81 1.96
CA LEU A 6 19.33 81.58 2.24
C LEU A 6 18.26 81.31 1.17
N PHE A 7 18.13 80.07 0.72
CA PHE A 7 16.89 79.62 0.10
C PHE A 7 16.45 78.25 0.63
N SER A 8 15.17 78.22 0.94
CA SER A 8 14.40 77.24 1.68
C SER A 8 14.29 75.91 0.92
N SER A 9 14.53 74.80 1.62
CA SER A 9 14.28 73.44 1.17
C SER A 9 12.78 73.12 1.25
N LEU A 10 12.11 73.10 0.09
CA LEU A 10 10.82 72.44 -0.11
C LEU A 10 11.07 70.95 -0.42
N PHE A 11 10.82 70.08 0.55
CA PHE A 11 10.73 68.65 0.34
C PHE A 11 9.38 68.33 -0.33
N PHE A 12 9.41 67.97 -1.63
CA PHE A 12 8.35 67.19 -2.24
C PHE A 12 8.52 65.73 -1.81
N ALA A 13 7.73 65.29 -0.84
CA ALA A 13 7.55 63.87 -0.55
C ALA A 13 6.71 63.24 -1.67
N CYS A 14 7.37 62.57 -2.61
CA CYS A 14 6.70 61.60 -3.48
C CYS A 14 6.28 60.40 -2.63
N GLY A 15 4.97 60.27 -2.40
CA GLY A 15 4.40 59.07 -1.80
C GLY A 15 4.63 57.87 -2.71
N GLU A 16 5.43 56.92 -2.26
CA GLU A 16 5.40 55.55 -2.76
C GLU A 16 4.05 54.94 -2.41
N VAL A 17 3.20 54.78 -3.42
CA VAL A 17 2.02 53.94 -3.31
C VAL A 17 2.51 52.50 -3.30
N GLU A 18 2.60 51.93 -2.09
CA GLU A 18 2.88 50.51 -1.87
C GLU A 18 1.80 49.69 -2.58
N GLN A 19 2.11 49.19 -3.78
CA GLN A 19 1.25 48.24 -4.49
C GLN A 19 1.14 46.98 -3.64
N GLN A 20 0.06 46.87 -2.87
CA GLN A 20 -0.32 45.63 -2.22
C GLN A 20 -0.42 44.54 -3.29
N LYS A 21 0.58 43.64 -3.30
CA LYS A 21 0.51 42.38 -4.05
C LYS A 21 -0.83 41.72 -3.71
N PRO A 22 -1.62 41.30 -4.72
CA PRO A 22 -2.84 40.55 -4.47
C PRO A 22 -2.52 39.40 -3.53
N LYS A 23 -3.20 39.34 -2.38
CA LYS A 23 -3.15 38.16 -1.51
C LYS A 23 -3.60 36.99 -2.34
N GLU A 24 -2.65 36.15 -2.74
CA GLU A 24 -2.88 34.88 -3.39
C GLU A 24 -3.87 34.10 -2.52
N VAL A 25 -5.10 33.97 -2.99
CA VAL A 25 -6.14 33.23 -2.29
C VAL A 25 -5.70 31.78 -2.34
N LYS A 26 -5.10 31.31 -1.24
CA LYS A 26 -4.76 29.90 -1.11
C LYS A 26 -6.04 29.10 -1.34
N PRO A 27 -6.03 28.11 -2.24
CA PRO A 27 -7.20 27.26 -2.44
C PRO A 27 -7.63 26.70 -1.09
N THR A 28 -8.89 26.91 -0.73
CA THR A 28 -9.47 26.35 0.49
C THR A 28 -9.47 24.83 0.33
N CYS A 29 -8.83 24.13 1.26
CA CYS A 29 -8.86 22.68 1.25
C CYS A 29 -10.20 22.18 1.81
N ASP A 30 -11.03 21.59 0.95
CA ASP A 30 -12.31 20.97 1.35
C ASP A 30 -12.13 19.55 1.91
N LEU A 31 -10.90 19.13 2.19
CA LEU A 31 -10.64 17.81 2.76
C LEU A 31 -11.01 17.81 4.25
N SER A 32 -11.91 16.90 4.63
CA SER A 32 -12.27 16.62 6.02
C SER A 32 -12.15 15.12 6.30
N LEU A 33 -12.12 14.73 7.58
CA LEU A 33 -12.11 13.31 7.97
C LEU A 33 -13.41 12.58 7.56
N ASP A 34 -14.54 13.31 7.53
CA ASP A 34 -15.85 12.75 7.20
C ASP A 34 -15.97 12.44 5.70
N ASP A 35 -15.20 13.15 4.86
CA ASP A 35 -15.19 13.00 3.40
C ASP A 35 -14.15 11.99 2.89
N LEU A 36 -13.52 11.23 3.79
CA LEU A 36 -12.52 10.22 3.40
C LEU A 36 -13.12 8.90 2.93
N ASN A 37 -14.43 8.72 3.05
CA ASN A 37 -15.06 7.49 2.57
C ASN A 37 -14.99 7.36 1.04
N ASN A 38 -14.65 6.17 0.56
CA ASN A 38 -14.45 5.84 -0.86
C ASN A 38 -13.41 6.72 -1.56
N THR A 39 -12.32 7.04 -0.86
CA THR A 39 -11.21 7.84 -1.41
C THR A 39 -9.96 7.00 -1.61
N THR A 40 -9.20 7.33 -2.66
CA THR A 40 -7.92 6.72 -3.00
C THR A 40 -6.80 7.74 -2.84
N TRP A 41 -5.66 7.28 -2.34
CA TRP A 41 -4.53 8.08 -1.94
C TRP A 41 -3.22 7.42 -2.36
N PHE A 42 -2.32 8.19 -2.97
CA PHE A 42 -0.98 7.74 -3.34
C PHE A 42 0.06 8.48 -2.49
N TYR A 43 1.14 7.80 -2.16
CA TYR A 43 2.26 8.41 -1.42
C TYR A 43 2.84 9.61 -2.18
N GLU A 44 3.19 10.67 -1.47
CA GLU A 44 3.92 11.81 -2.01
C GLU A 44 5.42 11.47 -2.06
N SER A 45 5.93 11.11 -3.23
CA SER A 45 7.35 10.88 -3.44
C SER A 45 8.06 12.17 -3.84
N THR A 46 9.23 12.40 -3.26
CA THR A 46 10.15 13.49 -3.64
C THR A 46 11.36 12.95 -4.41
N VAL A 47 11.37 11.65 -4.74
CA VAL A 47 12.45 11.04 -5.52
C VAL A 47 12.42 11.62 -6.93
N GLY A 48 13.50 12.29 -7.33
CA GLY A 48 13.58 12.93 -8.65
C GLY A 48 13.19 14.42 -8.66
N GLY A 49 12.92 15.03 -7.51
CA GLY A 49 12.76 16.48 -7.38
C GLY A 49 11.43 16.89 -6.76
N ALA A 50 10.53 17.45 -7.57
CA ALA A 50 9.25 17.97 -7.09
C ALA A 50 8.36 16.84 -6.52
N PRO A 51 7.53 17.12 -5.49
CA PRO A 51 6.57 16.17 -4.96
C PRO A 51 5.64 15.64 -6.06
N MET A 52 5.55 14.32 -6.19
CA MET A 52 4.69 13.65 -7.15
C MET A 52 4.02 12.42 -6.52
N PRO A 53 2.80 12.07 -6.95
CA PRO A 53 2.14 10.86 -6.47
C PRO A 53 2.90 9.61 -6.94
N ASP A 54 3.10 8.67 -6.03
CA ASP A 54 3.69 7.35 -6.28
C ASP A 54 2.69 6.26 -5.93
N SER A 55 2.16 5.60 -6.97
CA SER A 55 1.16 4.53 -6.84
C SER A 55 1.70 3.26 -6.19
N LYS A 56 3.03 3.10 -6.08
CA LYS A 56 3.67 1.95 -5.39
C LYS A 56 3.25 1.84 -3.94
N ILE A 57 2.94 2.96 -3.30
CA ILE A 57 2.40 3.01 -1.94
C ILE A 57 1.04 3.67 -2.03
N ARG A 58 -0.02 2.90 -1.83
CA ARG A 58 -1.39 3.32 -2.07
C ARG A 58 -2.33 2.90 -0.95
N LEU A 59 -3.26 3.78 -0.62
CA LEU A 59 -4.27 3.63 0.42
C LEU A 59 -5.65 3.90 -0.17
N LYS A 60 -6.62 3.02 0.11
CA LYS A 60 -8.04 3.24 -0.14
C LYS A 60 -8.79 3.21 1.17
N LEU A 61 -9.59 4.24 1.45
CA LEU A 61 -10.55 4.27 2.55
C LEU A 61 -11.94 4.05 1.98
N TYR A 62 -12.72 3.13 2.55
CA TYR A 62 -14.03 2.74 2.02
C TYR A 62 -14.94 2.21 3.13
N THR A 63 -16.25 2.18 2.86
CA THR A 63 -17.23 1.63 3.80
C THR A 63 -17.74 0.30 3.30
N GLU A 64 -17.67 -0.71 4.17
CA GLU A 64 -18.23 -2.04 3.94
C GLU A 64 -19.02 -2.44 5.18
N GLU A 65 -20.26 -2.93 5.00
CA GLU A 65 -21.14 -3.30 6.12
C GLU A 65 -21.30 -2.19 7.18
N ARG A 66 -21.35 -0.92 6.74
CA ARG A 66 -21.43 0.28 7.61
C ARG A 66 -20.20 0.50 8.52
N LYS A 67 -19.09 -0.17 8.24
CA LYS A 67 -17.81 0.05 8.94
C LYS A 67 -16.82 0.66 7.97
N LEU A 68 -16.09 1.67 8.45
CA LEU A 68 -14.96 2.22 7.71
C LEU A 68 -13.83 1.18 7.69
N LYS A 69 -13.26 0.96 6.51
CA LYS A 69 -12.16 0.05 6.26
C LYS A 69 -11.09 0.75 5.43
N ALA A 70 -9.89 0.18 5.44
CA ALA A 70 -8.82 0.60 4.56
C ALA A 70 -8.18 -0.59 3.84
N LYS A 71 -7.74 -0.37 2.61
CA LYS A 71 -6.79 -1.23 1.90
C LYS A 71 -5.47 -0.47 1.76
N TYR A 72 -4.37 -1.09 2.16
CA TYR A 72 -3.05 -0.48 2.10
C TYR A 72 -1.97 -1.51 1.87
N ASN A 73 -0.96 -1.17 1.07
CA ASN A 73 0.04 -2.14 0.60
C ASN A 73 1.45 -1.95 1.19
N MET A 74 1.66 -0.97 2.07
CA MET A 74 2.94 -0.76 2.78
C MET A 74 4.18 -0.70 1.85
N GLY A 75 4.00 -0.29 0.59
CA GLY A 75 5.06 -0.27 -0.43
C GLY A 75 5.44 -1.62 -1.04
N GLN A 76 4.74 -2.69 -0.67
CA GLN A 76 4.86 -3.98 -1.34
C GLN A 76 3.89 -4.01 -2.53
N ALA A 77 4.42 -4.11 -3.74
CA ALA A 77 3.61 -4.02 -4.96
C ALA A 77 2.53 -5.13 -5.04
N THR A 78 2.87 -6.33 -4.57
CA THR A 78 2.05 -7.55 -4.69
C THR A 78 1.16 -7.86 -3.48
N SER A 79 1.36 -7.18 -2.35
CA SER A 79 0.62 -7.47 -1.11
C SER A 79 -0.35 -6.34 -0.81
N MET A 80 -1.62 -6.65 -0.63
CA MET A 80 -2.62 -5.70 -0.15
C MET A 80 -3.17 -6.19 1.18
N TYR A 81 -3.22 -5.30 2.16
CA TYR A 81 -3.72 -5.61 3.50
C TYR A 81 -5.03 -4.88 3.75
N ASP A 82 -5.98 -5.60 4.34
CA ASP A 82 -7.24 -5.07 4.81
C ASP A 82 -7.13 -4.63 6.27
N TYR A 83 -7.67 -3.45 6.55
CA TYR A 83 -7.71 -2.85 7.87
C TYR A 83 -9.15 -2.49 8.25
N ASP A 84 -9.50 -2.75 9.51
CA ASP A 84 -10.71 -2.18 10.11
C ASP A 84 -10.37 -0.82 10.73
N CYS A 85 -11.22 0.18 10.51
CA CYS A 85 -10.95 1.55 10.94
C CYS A 85 -11.97 2.07 11.96
N ILE A 86 -11.48 2.89 12.88
CA ILE A 86 -12.28 3.69 13.80
C ILE A 86 -11.98 5.17 13.58
N SER A 87 -13.03 5.93 13.28
CA SER A 87 -12.96 7.39 13.24
C SER A 87 -12.93 7.98 14.65
N LYS A 88 -11.96 8.86 14.90
CA LYS A 88 -11.89 9.73 16.08
C LYS A 88 -11.94 11.19 15.63
N PRO A 89 -12.25 12.15 16.51
CA PRO A 89 -12.42 13.56 16.13
C PRO A 89 -11.25 14.19 15.37
N SER A 90 -10.02 13.70 15.58
CA SER A 90 -8.81 14.29 14.98
C SER A 90 -8.03 13.33 14.07
N GLN A 91 -8.46 12.08 13.92
CA GLN A 91 -7.77 11.07 13.12
C GLN A 91 -8.64 9.84 12.89
N ILE A 92 -8.31 9.08 11.85
CA ILE A 92 -8.76 7.70 11.69
C ILE A 92 -7.63 6.79 12.17
N ILE A 93 -8.00 5.74 12.90
CA ILE A 93 -7.08 4.67 13.29
C ILE A 93 -7.56 3.40 12.61
N CYS A 94 -6.73 2.82 11.74
CA CYS A 94 -7.00 1.56 11.09
C CYS A 94 -6.05 0.48 11.61
N SER A 95 -6.51 -0.76 11.73
CA SER A 95 -5.64 -1.87 12.12
C SER A 95 -5.98 -3.15 11.37
N THR A 96 -4.97 -3.93 10.99
CA THR A 96 -5.21 -5.29 10.48
C THR A 96 -5.70 -6.17 11.62
N LYS A 97 -6.53 -7.17 11.33
CA LYS A 97 -6.94 -8.16 12.34
C LYS A 97 -5.76 -9.10 12.60
N PRO A 98 -5.17 -9.14 13.81
CA PRO A 98 -4.11 -10.10 14.12
C PRO A 98 -4.63 -11.53 14.03
N ASP A 99 -3.80 -12.49 13.63
CA ASP A 99 -4.16 -13.92 13.69
C ASP A 99 -4.27 -14.36 15.16
N PRO A 100 -5.45 -14.81 15.62
CA PRO A 100 -5.65 -15.25 17.01
C PRO A 100 -4.70 -16.38 17.44
N VAL A 101 -4.30 -17.26 16.52
CA VAL A 101 -3.35 -18.34 16.80
C VAL A 101 -1.97 -17.75 17.11
N ASP A 102 -1.49 -16.83 16.27
CA ASP A 102 -0.20 -16.16 16.47
C ASP A 102 -0.17 -15.33 17.75
N VAL A 103 -1.29 -14.68 18.10
CA VAL A 103 -1.45 -13.98 19.38
C VAL A 103 -1.30 -14.94 20.56
N CYS A 104 -1.97 -16.10 20.51
CA CYS A 104 -1.82 -17.13 21.54
C CYS A 104 -0.37 -17.63 21.64
N LEU A 105 0.29 -17.89 20.51
CA LEU A 105 1.69 -18.33 20.50
C LEU A 105 2.60 -17.28 21.15
N SER A 106 2.36 -15.98 20.94
CA SER A 106 3.12 -14.94 21.65
C SER A 106 2.84 -14.87 23.14
N PHE A 107 1.59 -15.11 23.59
CA PHE A 107 1.32 -15.22 25.02
C PHE A 107 2.10 -16.38 25.64
N PHE A 108 2.07 -17.55 25.01
CA PHE A 108 2.79 -18.72 25.50
C PHE A 108 4.30 -18.52 25.49
N ALA A 109 4.86 -17.90 24.45
CA ALA A 109 6.28 -17.57 24.36
C ALA A 109 6.74 -16.60 25.47
N ALA A 110 5.83 -15.73 25.93
CA ALA A 110 6.04 -14.84 27.06
C ALA A 110 5.75 -15.48 28.43
N GLY A 111 5.47 -16.79 28.49
CA GLY A 111 5.11 -17.48 29.73
C GLY A 111 3.71 -17.13 30.28
N LYS A 112 2.88 -16.44 29.50
CA LYS A 112 1.48 -16.12 29.85
C LYS A 112 0.54 -17.20 29.28
N LYS A 113 -0.66 -17.30 29.83
CA LYS A 113 -1.71 -18.20 29.31
C LYS A 113 -2.51 -17.51 28.21
N CYS A 114 -2.73 -18.19 27.09
CA CYS A 114 -3.77 -17.76 26.15
C CYS A 114 -5.15 -18.21 26.66
N THR A 115 -5.96 -17.27 27.13
CA THR A 115 -7.31 -17.52 27.61
C THR A 115 -8.30 -16.67 26.83
N ARG A 116 -9.59 -16.99 26.87
CA ARG A 116 -10.63 -16.15 26.27
C ARG A 116 -10.53 -14.69 26.75
N LYS A 117 -10.30 -14.48 28.05
CA LYS A 117 -10.16 -13.15 28.65
C LYS A 117 -8.92 -12.40 28.16
N SER A 118 -7.79 -13.09 27.95
CA SER A 118 -6.57 -12.44 27.45
C SER A 118 -6.72 -12.05 25.98
N LEU A 119 -7.34 -12.90 25.16
CA LEU A 119 -7.68 -12.58 23.77
C LEU A 119 -8.69 -11.42 23.71
N GLU A 120 -9.81 -11.49 24.44
CA GLU A 120 -10.78 -10.39 24.53
C GLU A 120 -10.11 -9.08 24.94
N SER A 121 -9.22 -9.12 25.94
CA SER A 121 -8.50 -7.92 26.38
C SER A 121 -7.50 -7.40 25.34
N PHE A 122 -6.87 -8.28 24.56
CA PHE A 122 -5.95 -7.91 23.49
C PHE A 122 -6.72 -7.23 22.35
N TYR A 123 -7.69 -7.92 21.76
CA TYR A 123 -8.47 -7.42 20.62
C TYR A 123 -9.29 -6.16 20.97
N LYS A 124 -9.81 -6.06 22.20
CA LYS A 124 -10.50 -4.84 22.64
C LYS A 124 -9.55 -3.63 22.72
N LYS A 125 -8.30 -3.83 23.15
CA LYS A 125 -7.30 -2.76 23.24
C LYS A 125 -6.80 -2.36 21.84
N THR A 126 -6.77 -3.29 20.89
CA THR A 126 -6.31 -3.08 19.52
C THR A 126 -7.48 -2.76 18.60
N ALA A 127 -7.71 -1.47 18.31
CA ALA A 127 -8.74 -1.00 17.37
C ALA A 127 -10.18 -1.46 17.68
N GLY A 128 -10.50 -1.73 18.95
CA GLY A 128 -11.88 -2.05 19.38
C GLY A 128 -12.46 -3.31 18.74
N MET A 129 -11.61 -4.21 18.25
CA MET A 129 -12.02 -5.44 17.58
C MET A 129 -12.66 -6.42 18.57
N ALA A 130 -13.59 -7.23 18.07
CA ALA A 130 -14.19 -8.32 18.82
C ALA A 130 -13.99 -9.63 18.04
N LEU A 131 -13.54 -10.66 18.75
CA LEU A 131 -13.51 -12.03 18.23
C LEU A 131 -14.75 -12.80 18.70
N GLU A 132 -15.19 -13.73 17.88
CA GLU A 132 -16.21 -14.68 18.31
C GLU A 132 -15.65 -15.66 19.35
N LYS A 133 -16.50 -16.14 20.26
CA LYS A 133 -16.10 -17.11 21.29
C LYS A 133 -15.55 -18.41 20.68
N LYS A 134 -16.13 -18.85 19.56
CA LYS A 134 -15.69 -20.04 18.84
C LYS A 134 -14.27 -19.85 18.28
N GLU A 135 -14.05 -18.73 17.60
CA GLU A 135 -12.75 -18.36 17.04
C GLU A 135 -11.64 -18.32 18.11
N MET A 136 -11.91 -17.70 19.26
CA MET A 136 -10.95 -17.66 20.39
C MET A 136 -10.62 -19.04 20.95
N ARG A 137 -11.59 -19.95 21.01
CA ARG A 137 -11.38 -21.32 21.49
C ARG A 137 -10.53 -22.13 20.52
N GLU A 138 -10.85 -22.05 19.23
CA GLU A 138 -10.12 -22.74 18.17
C GLU A 138 -8.67 -22.25 18.08
N ALA A 139 -8.46 -20.94 18.25
CA ALA A 139 -7.14 -20.33 18.28
C ALA A 139 -6.25 -20.91 19.39
N ASN A 140 -6.79 -21.05 20.60
CA ASN A 140 -6.05 -21.61 21.73
C ASN A 140 -5.66 -23.06 21.46
N ILE A 141 -6.60 -23.89 21.00
CA ILE A 141 -6.36 -25.31 20.70
C ILE A 141 -5.27 -25.45 19.62
N LYS A 142 -5.40 -24.73 18.49
CA LYS A 142 -4.42 -24.77 17.40
C LYS A 142 -3.04 -24.29 17.84
N ALA A 143 -2.97 -23.29 18.72
CA ALA A 143 -1.70 -22.82 19.27
C ALA A 143 -1.05 -23.90 20.17
N GLU A 144 -1.83 -24.55 21.05
CA GLU A 144 -1.35 -25.66 21.89
C GLU A 144 -0.85 -26.84 21.03
N GLU A 145 -1.57 -27.19 19.97
CA GLU A 145 -1.15 -28.24 19.01
C GLU A 145 0.19 -27.91 18.35
N LYS A 146 0.33 -26.69 17.82
CA LYS A 146 1.60 -26.20 17.23
C LYS A 146 2.75 -26.26 18.24
N ILE A 147 2.50 -25.92 19.50
CA ILE A 147 3.50 -25.99 20.58
C ILE A 147 3.95 -27.44 20.80
N VAL A 148 3.00 -28.38 20.89
CA VAL A 148 3.30 -29.81 21.07
C VAL A 148 4.13 -30.35 19.91
N GLU A 149 3.79 -29.97 18.68
CA GLU A 149 4.54 -30.34 17.47
C GLU A 149 5.97 -29.81 17.51
N TRP A 150 6.16 -28.53 17.87
CA TRP A 150 7.48 -27.91 17.94
C TRP A 150 8.37 -28.52 19.02
N LYS A 151 7.78 -28.91 20.16
CA LYS A 151 8.48 -29.66 21.22
C LYS A 151 8.97 -31.02 20.73
N LYS A 152 8.15 -31.76 19.98
CA LYS A 152 8.54 -33.05 19.38
C LYS A 152 9.72 -32.89 18.42
N ASN A 153 9.76 -31.79 17.68
CA ASN A 153 10.78 -31.52 16.68
C ASN A 153 12.09 -30.91 17.26
N GLY A 154 12.23 -30.79 18.59
CA GLY A 154 13.49 -30.38 19.25
C GLY A 154 13.94 -28.94 18.98
N THR A 155 13.11 -28.11 18.34
CA THR A 155 13.42 -26.72 17.96
C THR A 155 12.74 -25.68 18.88
N TRP A 156 12.12 -26.17 19.95
CA TRP A 156 11.22 -25.44 20.83
C TRP A 156 11.85 -24.21 21.49
N GLU A 157 12.77 -24.34 22.45
CA GLU A 157 13.12 -23.24 23.36
C GLU A 157 13.72 -22.01 22.67
N ASN A 158 14.75 -22.17 21.85
CA ASN A 158 15.49 -21.01 21.32
C ASN A 158 14.84 -20.36 20.10
N ARG A 159 14.16 -21.14 19.25
CA ARG A 159 13.56 -20.60 18.01
C ARG A 159 12.17 -20.04 18.28
N TYR A 160 11.36 -20.72 19.09
CA TYR A 160 10.00 -20.27 19.43
C TYR A 160 9.98 -18.97 20.22
N GLN A 161 10.76 -18.89 21.31
CA GLN A 161 10.80 -17.68 22.12
C GLN A 161 11.30 -16.49 21.29
N ARG A 162 12.33 -16.68 20.46
CA ARG A 162 12.81 -15.61 19.56
C ARG A 162 11.80 -15.19 18.50
N LEU A 163 11.00 -16.12 17.98
CA LEU A 163 10.03 -15.84 16.91
C LEU A 163 8.74 -15.20 17.43
N TYR A 164 8.27 -15.58 18.62
CA TYR A 164 6.96 -15.15 19.12
C TYR A 164 7.04 -14.22 20.34
N ASN A 165 8.19 -14.13 21.02
CA ASN A 165 8.43 -13.16 22.09
C ASN A 165 9.46 -12.11 21.63
N SER A 166 9.13 -11.37 20.56
CA SER A 166 10.02 -10.39 19.94
C SER A 166 9.23 -9.25 19.31
N ILE A 167 9.77 -8.03 19.40
CA ILE A 167 9.27 -6.87 18.67
C ILE A 167 9.34 -7.04 17.14
N GLY A 168 10.18 -7.96 16.65
CA GLY A 168 10.26 -8.27 15.23
C GLY A 168 9.04 -9.05 14.69
N LYS A 169 8.24 -9.66 15.58
CA LYS A 169 7.03 -10.38 15.19
C LYS A 169 5.89 -9.39 15.04
N ARG A 170 5.78 -8.79 13.85
CA ARG A 170 4.67 -7.90 13.48
C ARG A 170 3.37 -8.70 13.47
N GLN A 171 2.55 -8.52 14.49
CA GLN A 171 1.25 -9.20 14.62
C GLN A 171 0.11 -8.38 14.05
N MET A 172 0.30 -7.07 13.99
CA MET A 172 -0.72 -6.13 13.55
C MET A 172 -0.07 -5.00 12.76
N GLY A 173 -0.66 -4.60 11.64
CA GLY A 173 -0.40 -3.30 11.02
C GLY A 173 -1.34 -2.26 11.61
N ILE A 174 -0.87 -1.04 11.84
CA ILE A 174 -1.64 0.06 12.42
C ILE A 174 -1.39 1.31 11.59
N LEU A 175 -2.47 1.94 11.12
CA LEU A 175 -2.40 3.19 10.39
C LEU A 175 -3.07 4.29 11.20
N TYR A 176 -2.38 5.42 11.34
CA TYR A 176 -2.97 6.66 11.82
C TYR A 176 -3.08 7.63 10.66
N ALA A 177 -4.30 7.92 10.23
CA ALA A 177 -4.56 8.84 9.14
C ALA A 177 -5.13 10.16 9.68
N LYS A 178 -4.50 11.27 9.31
CA LYS A 178 -4.88 12.63 9.68
C LYS A 178 -4.98 13.50 8.44
N VAL A 179 -5.96 14.39 8.42
CA VAL A 179 -6.05 15.40 7.35
C VAL A 179 -5.12 16.57 7.70
N ASP A 180 -4.22 16.90 6.77
CA ASP A 180 -3.48 18.15 6.79
C ASP A 180 -4.24 19.18 5.95
N THR A 181 -4.98 20.05 6.61
CA THR A 181 -5.82 21.07 5.94
C THR A 181 -5.00 22.18 5.30
N ILE A 182 -3.73 22.36 5.70
CA ILE A 182 -2.85 23.39 5.13
C ILE A 182 -2.27 22.90 3.80
N ALA A 183 -1.82 21.65 3.75
CA ALA A 183 -1.26 21.03 2.55
C ALA A 183 -2.32 20.37 1.66
N CYS A 184 -3.54 20.20 2.16
CA CYS A 184 -4.60 19.42 1.53
C CYS A 184 -4.20 17.98 1.20
N THR A 185 -3.48 17.36 2.13
CA THR A 185 -2.96 15.99 2.02
C THR A 185 -3.46 15.12 3.16
N LEU A 186 -3.40 13.81 2.98
CA LEU A 186 -3.57 12.86 4.07
C LEU A 186 -2.19 12.53 4.66
N GLN A 187 -2.00 12.78 5.95
CA GLN A 187 -0.82 12.32 6.69
C GLN A 187 -1.11 10.93 7.26
N VAL A 188 -0.35 9.92 6.84
CA VAL A 188 -0.49 8.54 7.29
C VAL A 188 0.76 8.12 8.03
N THR A 189 0.61 7.69 9.28
CA THR A 189 1.67 7.03 10.05
C THR A 189 1.45 5.53 10.04
N ASP A 190 2.42 4.80 9.50
CA ASP A 190 2.40 3.35 9.39
C ASP A 190 3.25 2.71 10.50
N ASN A 191 2.57 2.05 11.43
CA ASN A 191 3.15 1.38 12.58
C ASN A 191 2.83 -0.12 12.53
N PHE A 192 3.58 -0.90 13.30
CA PHE A 192 3.21 -2.27 13.59
C PHE A 192 3.09 -2.51 15.09
N GLY A 193 2.22 -3.43 15.44
CA GLY A 193 2.01 -3.92 16.80
C GLY A 193 2.61 -5.31 16.99
N SER A 194 3.23 -5.52 18.14
CA SER A 194 3.84 -6.79 18.53
C SER A 194 3.60 -7.09 20.00
N LEU A 195 3.35 -8.34 20.34
CA LEU A 195 3.41 -8.83 21.71
C LEU A 195 4.85 -9.22 22.06
N ALA A 196 5.45 -8.47 22.98
CA ALA A 196 6.75 -8.78 23.55
C ALA A 196 6.64 -8.75 25.08
N ASN A 197 7.19 -9.79 25.71
CA ASN A 197 7.03 -10.11 27.14
C ASN A 197 5.56 -10.10 27.59
N GLY A 198 4.67 -10.43 26.65
CA GLY A 198 3.23 -10.51 26.82
C GLY A 198 2.53 -9.16 26.97
N ASP A 199 3.23 -8.07 26.67
CA ASP A 199 2.67 -6.73 26.58
C ASP A 199 2.65 -6.29 25.11
N PHE A 200 1.64 -5.51 24.76
CA PHE A 200 1.50 -5.01 23.40
C PHE A 200 2.36 -3.76 23.24
N ILE A 201 3.28 -3.82 22.30
CA ILE A 201 4.19 -2.73 21.95
C ILE A 201 3.88 -2.33 20.53
N GLU A 202 3.66 -1.03 20.35
CA GLU A 202 3.56 -0.42 19.04
C GLU A 202 4.91 0.21 18.70
N ASP A 203 5.39 -0.06 17.48
CA ASP A 203 6.64 0.49 16.98
C ASP A 203 6.45 1.00 15.54
N ALA A 204 7.21 2.01 15.15
CA ALA A 204 7.12 2.59 13.83
C ALA A 204 7.61 1.59 12.78
N ALA A 205 6.84 1.37 11.71
CA ALA A 205 7.30 0.56 10.60
C ALA A 205 8.49 1.28 9.94
N SER A 206 9.67 0.65 10.03
CA SER A 206 10.98 1.21 9.65
C SER A 206 11.21 1.47 8.16
N VAL A 207 10.17 1.69 7.36
CA VAL A 207 10.30 1.96 5.91
C VAL A 207 9.54 3.22 5.51
N VAL A 208 8.41 3.52 6.16
CA VAL A 208 7.50 4.59 5.71
C VAL A 208 7.39 5.64 6.81
N GLY A 209 7.03 5.33 8.06
CA GLY A 209 6.88 6.37 9.09
C GLY A 209 5.65 7.27 8.85
N THR A 210 5.71 8.55 9.23
CA THR A 210 4.63 9.54 8.95
C THR A 210 4.85 10.18 7.57
N ASN A 211 3.93 9.91 6.64
CA ASN A 211 4.05 10.32 5.24
C ASN A 211 2.85 11.10 4.77
N LYS A 212 3.07 11.91 3.73
CA LYS A 212 2.02 12.59 3.02
C LYS A 212 1.51 11.73 1.88
N PHE A 213 0.21 11.79 1.68
CA PHE A 213 -0.48 11.15 0.59
C PHE A 213 -1.31 12.18 -0.15
N LEU A 214 -1.24 12.11 -1.47
CA LEU A 214 -1.98 12.92 -2.42
C LEU A 214 -3.24 12.18 -2.85
N LYS A 215 -4.36 12.90 -2.94
CA LYS A 215 -5.63 12.32 -3.40
C LYS A 215 -5.50 11.92 -4.86
N HIS A 216 -5.93 10.69 -5.17
CA HIS A 216 -6.00 10.18 -6.52
C HIS A 216 -7.45 10.18 -7.00
N THR A 217 -7.68 10.72 -8.20
CA THR A 217 -9.03 11.02 -8.71
C THR A 217 -9.38 10.38 -10.04
N SER A 218 -8.47 9.66 -10.70
CA SER A 218 -8.71 9.16 -12.06
C SER A 218 -7.89 7.93 -12.42
N GLY A 219 -8.51 6.98 -13.10
CA GLY A 219 -7.90 5.71 -13.49
C GLY A 219 -8.16 4.62 -12.46
N ASP A 220 -8.07 3.38 -12.92
CA ASP A 220 -8.29 2.22 -12.08
C ASP A 220 -7.04 1.89 -11.28
N VAL A 221 -7.25 1.32 -10.09
CA VAL A 221 -6.19 0.95 -9.15
C VAL A 221 -6.42 -0.47 -8.65
N LEU A 222 -5.37 -1.30 -8.67
CA LEU A 222 -5.38 -2.67 -8.19
C LEU A 222 -5.42 -2.72 -6.67
N TRP A 223 -6.45 -3.36 -6.13
CA TRP A 223 -6.68 -3.51 -4.68
C TRP A 223 -6.63 -4.96 -4.21
N GLU A 224 -6.34 -5.86 -5.12
CA GLU A 224 -6.15 -7.28 -4.89
C GLU A 224 -4.66 -7.57 -4.65
N GLY A 225 -4.38 -8.46 -3.69
CA GLY A 225 -3.05 -9.05 -3.55
C GLY A 225 -2.83 -10.13 -4.60
N CYS A 226 -1.59 -10.31 -5.03
CA CYS A 226 -1.24 -11.41 -5.94
C CYS A 226 -1.29 -12.73 -5.18
N THR A 227 -2.09 -13.67 -5.66
CA THR A 227 -2.23 -15.02 -5.08
C THR A 227 -1.36 -16.05 -5.77
N ASP A 228 -0.91 -15.79 -6.99
CA ASP A 228 -0.04 -16.67 -7.76
C ASP A 228 1.26 -15.96 -8.13
N THR A 229 2.35 -16.37 -7.47
CA THR A 229 3.70 -15.88 -7.76
C THR A 229 4.38 -16.64 -8.89
N ASP A 230 3.79 -17.74 -9.37
CA ASP A 230 4.36 -18.58 -10.43
C ASP A 230 4.07 -18.01 -11.83
N ASN A 231 3.11 -17.07 -11.92
CA ASN A 231 2.74 -16.41 -13.17
C ASN A 231 3.85 -15.43 -13.59
N THR A 232 4.71 -15.90 -14.48
CA THR A 232 5.81 -15.09 -15.02
C THR A 232 5.28 -14.20 -16.13
N LEU A 233 5.11 -12.92 -15.80
CA LEU A 233 5.01 -11.87 -16.80
C LEU A 233 6.38 -11.65 -17.42
N TRP A 234 6.46 -11.84 -18.73
CA TRP A 234 7.65 -11.63 -19.51
C TRP A 234 7.54 -10.40 -20.38
N THR A 235 8.61 -9.62 -20.48
CA THR A 235 8.60 -8.29 -21.11
C THR A 235 9.78 -8.15 -22.06
N THR A 236 9.52 -7.59 -23.25
CA THR A 236 10.51 -7.49 -24.32
C THR A 236 10.21 -6.41 -25.32
N THR A 237 11.16 -6.17 -26.23
CA THR A 237 10.97 -5.39 -27.44
C THR A 237 10.73 -6.28 -28.68
N LEU A 238 10.71 -7.61 -28.52
CA LEU A 238 10.39 -8.54 -29.62
C LEU A 238 8.89 -8.66 -29.82
N ALA A 239 8.44 -8.42 -31.06
CA ALA A 239 7.03 -8.49 -31.43
C ALA A 239 6.44 -9.89 -31.41
N GLU A 240 7.29 -10.91 -31.61
CA GLU A 240 6.89 -12.31 -31.65
C GLU A 240 7.53 -13.10 -30.50
N MET A 241 6.82 -14.11 -30.00
CA MET A 241 7.35 -15.06 -29.03
C MET A 241 8.40 -15.97 -29.73
N PRO A 242 9.63 -16.09 -29.20
CA PRO A 242 10.64 -17.00 -29.71
C PRO A 242 10.16 -18.44 -29.68
N LYS A 243 10.44 -19.18 -30.74
CA LYS A 243 10.02 -20.58 -30.91
C LYS A 243 10.55 -21.51 -29.82
N ASP A 244 11.74 -21.21 -29.29
CA ASP A 244 12.38 -22.00 -28.24
C ASP A 244 11.97 -21.55 -26.82
N GLY A 245 10.98 -20.66 -26.72
CA GLY A 245 10.59 -20.00 -25.48
C GLY A 245 11.59 -18.94 -25.04
N PHE A 246 11.39 -18.40 -23.84
CA PHE A 246 12.26 -17.38 -23.27
C PHE A 246 13.33 -17.98 -22.38
N THR A 247 14.57 -17.54 -22.54
CA THR A 247 15.63 -17.83 -21.56
C THR A 247 15.60 -16.75 -20.49
N GLY A 248 15.98 -17.07 -19.24
CA GLY A 248 15.98 -16.12 -18.12
C GLY A 248 16.87 -14.87 -18.31
N LYS A 249 17.65 -14.80 -19.40
CA LYS A 249 18.44 -13.62 -19.80
C LYS A 249 17.64 -12.62 -20.64
N ASP A 250 16.52 -13.03 -21.21
CA ASP A 250 15.74 -12.23 -22.16
C ASP A 250 14.73 -11.32 -21.43
N ALA A 251 14.41 -11.63 -20.16
CA ALA A 251 13.68 -10.73 -19.27
C ALA A 251 14.60 -9.58 -18.82
N LYS A 252 14.80 -8.59 -19.69
CA LYS A 252 15.50 -7.37 -19.28
C LYS A 252 14.64 -6.66 -18.24
N LYS A 253 15.29 -6.05 -17.23
CA LYS A 253 14.64 -5.01 -16.43
C LYS A 253 14.02 -4.03 -17.41
N ILE A 254 12.72 -3.79 -17.30
CA ILE A 254 11.98 -3.02 -18.30
C ILE A 254 12.59 -1.61 -18.35
N ILE A 255 13.26 -1.30 -19.46
CA ILE A 255 13.72 0.05 -19.77
C ILE A 255 12.78 0.54 -20.85
N PHE A 256 11.84 1.38 -20.42
CA PHE A 256 10.75 1.90 -21.23
C PHE A 256 11.22 3.09 -22.06
N THR A 257 11.87 2.89 -23.20
CA THR A 257 12.30 4.04 -24.03
C THR A 257 11.85 3.91 -25.47
N GLY A 258 10.76 4.58 -25.84
CA GLY A 258 10.39 4.92 -27.23
C GLY A 258 10.11 3.75 -28.18
N GLU A 259 10.30 2.52 -27.72
CA GLU A 259 10.06 1.26 -28.42
C GLU A 259 8.78 0.60 -27.90
N ASP A 260 8.20 -0.26 -28.74
CA ASP A 260 7.07 -1.09 -28.34
C ASP A 260 7.58 -2.15 -27.36
N ILE A 261 6.94 -2.21 -26.19
CA ILE A 261 7.16 -3.22 -25.17
C ILE A 261 6.03 -4.22 -25.25
N HIS A 262 6.39 -5.47 -25.49
CA HIS A 262 5.49 -6.60 -25.54
C HIS A 262 5.49 -7.32 -24.19
N PHE A 263 4.29 -7.55 -23.67
CA PHE A 263 4.02 -8.24 -22.43
C PHE A 263 3.41 -9.60 -22.77
N TRP A 264 4.07 -10.67 -22.34
CA TRP A 264 3.67 -12.06 -22.57
C TRP A 264 3.51 -12.76 -21.22
N MET A 265 2.38 -13.44 -21.00
CA MET A 265 2.21 -14.27 -19.81
C MET A 265 2.58 -15.73 -20.11
N LEU A 266 3.53 -16.28 -19.34
CA LEU A 266 4.09 -17.61 -19.58
C LEU A 266 3.52 -18.71 -18.68
N SER A 267 2.36 -18.48 -18.07
CA SER A 267 1.83 -19.43 -17.10
C SER A 267 1.07 -20.58 -17.75
N GLU A 268 1.53 -21.81 -17.46
CA GLU A 268 0.86 -23.03 -17.90
C GLU A 268 -0.55 -23.20 -17.30
N LYS A 269 -0.83 -22.56 -16.16
CA LYS A 269 -2.14 -22.70 -15.48
C LYS A 269 -3.26 -21.94 -16.20
N VAL A 270 -2.93 -20.88 -16.93
CA VAL A 270 -3.92 -19.97 -17.56
C VAL A 270 -3.83 -19.98 -19.09
N ASN A 271 -3.02 -20.86 -19.67
CA ASN A 271 -2.83 -20.92 -21.12
C ASN A 271 -3.80 -21.88 -21.82
N THR A 272 -4.65 -22.62 -21.11
CA THR A 272 -5.60 -23.57 -21.71
C THR A 272 -6.99 -22.93 -21.75
N ALA A 273 -7.56 -22.83 -22.95
CA ALA A 273 -8.88 -22.24 -23.13
C ALA A 273 -9.97 -23.26 -22.78
N GLU A 274 -10.90 -22.85 -21.93
CA GLU A 274 -12.17 -23.52 -21.72
C GLU A 274 -13.06 -23.33 -22.94
N LYS A 275 -13.91 -24.32 -23.20
CA LYS A 275 -14.80 -24.28 -24.36
C LYS A 275 -15.78 -23.12 -24.22
N ASP A 276 -15.88 -22.32 -25.27
CA ASP A 276 -16.80 -21.18 -25.40
C ASP A 276 -16.55 -20.02 -24.42
N ALA A 277 -15.43 -20.05 -23.67
CA ALA A 277 -15.06 -18.99 -22.74
C ALA A 277 -14.48 -17.77 -23.45
N LYS A 278 -14.69 -16.59 -22.85
CA LYS A 278 -13.99 -15.36 -23.23
C LYS A 278 -13.02 -14.94 -22.14
N TYR A 279 -11.89 -14.39 -22.55
CA TYR A 279 -10.80 -14.02 -21.65
C TYR A 279 -10.43 -12.56 -21.85
N SER A 280 -10.28 -11.83 -20.75
CA SER A 280 -9.76 -10.47 -20.74
C SER A 280 -8.62 -10.36 -19.74
N TYR A 281 -7.75 -9.37 -19.94
CA TYR A 281 -6.66 -9.06 -19.03
C TYR A 281 -6.56 -7.56 -18.76
N SER A 282 -6.01 -7.24 -17.59
CA SER A 282 -5.60 -5.88 -17.21
C SER A 282 -4.16 -5.92 -16.72
N ILE A 283 -3.35 -4.93 -17.13
CA ILE A 283 -1.95 -4.79 -16.75
C ILE A 283 -1.80 -3.55 -15.87
N TRP A 284 -1.15 -3.77 -14.74
CA TRP A 284 -1.03 -2.81 -13.66
C TRP A 284 0.43 -2.48 -13.41
N LEU A 285 0.80 -1.21 -13.47
CA LEU A 285 2.16 -0.73 -13.18
C LEU A 285 2.11 -0.07 -11.83
N ASN A 286 2.82 -0.65 -10.85
CA ASN A 286 2.78 -0.21 -9.45
C ASN A 286 1.34 -0.14 -8.89
N GLY A 287 0.43 -0.96 -9.42
CA GLY A 287 -0.95 -1.00 -9.01
C GLY A 287 -1.87 0.01 -9.70
N GLN A 288 -1.39 0.83 -10.64
CA GLN A 288 -2.27 1.64 -11.51
C GLN A 288 -2.48 0.94 -12.85
N GLU A 289 -3.73 0.89 -13.35
CA GLU A 289 -4.01 0.30 -14.67
C GLU A 289 -3.31 1.13 -15.74
N PHE A 290 -2.57 0.47 -16.63
CA PHE A 290 -1.97 1.13 -17.79
C PHE A 290 -2.26 0.41 -19.11
N GLY A 291 -2.85 -0.77 -19.08
CA GLY A 291 -3.28 -1.49 -20.27
C GLY A 291 -4.34 -2.51 -19.95
N LYS A 292 -5.22 -2.77 -20.91
CA LYS A 292 -6.19 -3.88 -20.86
C LYS A 292 -6.50 -4.36 -22.27
N GLY A 293 -7.00 -5.57 -22.38
CA GLY A 293 -7.37 -6.14 -23.67
C GLY A 293 -8.08 -7.47 -23.53
N ASP A 294 -8.61 -7.94 -24.65
CA ASP A 294 -9.15 -9.29 -24.79
C ASP A 294 -8.01 -10.24 -25.18
N ALA A 295 -7.94 -11.39 -24.54
CA ALA A 295 -6.98 -12.43 -24.91
C ALA A 295 -7.50 -13.21 -26.12
N LYS A 296 -6.57 -13.64 -26.99
CA LYS A 296 -6.93 -14.43 -28.17
C LYS A 296 -6.91 -15.91 -27.82
N ILE A 297 -7.75 -16.71 -28.49
CA ILE A 297 -7.71 -18.16 -28.39
C ILE A 297 -7.17 -18.71 -29.70
N GLU A 298 -6.03 -19.39 -29.64
CA GLU A 298 -5.39 -20.03 -30.78
C GLU A 298 -5.07 -21.49 -30.42
N GLU A 299 -5.54 -22.44 -31.23
CA GLU A 299 -5.29 -23.88 -31.03
C GLU A 299 -5.64 -24.41 -29.63
N GLY A 300 -6.71 -23.88 -29.02
CA GLY A 300 -7.13 -24.25 -27.67
C GLY A 300 -6.27 -23.63 -26.55
N LYS A 301 -5.37 -22.70 -26.89
CA LYS A 301 -4.58 -21.94 -25.94
C LYS A 301 -4.99 -20.49 -25.89
N VAL A 302 -4.86 -19.88 -24.71
CA VAL A 302 -5.08 -18.46 -24.51
C VAL A 302 -3.77 -17.70 -24.69
N ASP A 303 -3.75 -16.78 -25.64
CA ASP A 303 -2.66 -15.86 -25.92
C ASP A 303 -2.87 -14.54 -25.16
N TRP A 304 -2.05 -14.35 -24.14
CA TRP A 304 -2.05 -13.21 -23.24
C TRP A 304 -0.95 -12.23 -23.67
N HIS A 305 -1.20 -11.53 -24.77
CA HIS A 305 -0.27 -10.58 -25.36
C HIS A 305 -0.79 -9.14 -25.31
N ASN A 306 0.06 -8.23 -24.84
CA ASN A 306 -0.19 -6.79 -24.89
C ASN A 306 1.03 -6.06 -25.42
N VAL A 307 0.79 -4.97 -26.14
CA VAL A 307 1.83 -4.09 -26.67
C VAL A 307 1.60 -2.70 -26.12
N GLN A 308 2.63 -2.11 -25.52
CA GLN A 308 2.59 -0.72 -25.04
C GLN A 308 3.82 0.03 -25.45
N LYS A 309 3.62 1.29 -25.80
CA LYS A 309 4.69 2.24 -26.06
C LYS A 309 4.75 3.24 -24.93
N PHE A 310 5.97 3.51 -24.44
CA PHE A 310 6.19 4.41 -23.32
C PHE A 310 7.03 5.59 -23.75
N ASP A 311 6.48 6.79 -23.57
CA ASP A 311 7.11 8.04 -23.95
C ASP A 311 8.19 8.51 -22.95
N THR A 312 8.20 7.93 -21.75
CA THR A 312 9.14 8.28 -20.68
C THR A 312 9.87 7.07 -20.12
N PRO A 313 11.22 7.13 -20.00
CA PRO A 313 11.99 6.11 -19.28
C PRO A 313 11.50 6.00 -17.84
N ASN A 314 11.09 4.80 -17.47
CA ASN A 314 10.65 4.53 -16.12
C ASN A 314 11.83 4.47 -15.15
N VAL A 315 11.55 4.83 -13.90
CA VAL A 315 12.52 4.80 -12.81
C VAL A 315 12.71 3.35 -12.35
N LYS A 316 13.96 2.99 -12.07
CA LYS A 316 14.36 1.68 -11.56
C LYS A 316 13.50 1.27 -10.35
N GLY A 317 12.81 0.13 -10.43
CA GLY A 317 12.06 -0.46 -9.29
C GLY A 317 10.53 -0.53 -9.47
N ASP A 318 10.05 -0.46 -10.70
CA ASP A 318 8.64 -0.63 -11.03
C ASP A 318 8.25 -2.09 -11.24
N TYR A 319 7.01 -2.44 -10.91
CA TYR A 319 6.47 -3.79 -11.03
C TYR A 319 5.21 -3.77 -11.88
N ALA A 320 5.17 -4.68 -12.87
CA ALA A 320 3.97 -4.93 -13.66
C ALA A 320 3.26 -6.18 -13.14
N LEU A 321 1.94 -6.11 -12.99
CA LEU A 321 1.06 -7.20 -12.59
C LEU A 321 -0.01 -7.41 -13.67
N ILE A 322 -0.48 -8.64 -13.84
CA ILE A 322 -1.61 -8.94 -14.74
C ILE A 322 -2.74 -9.55 -13.93
N GLY A 323 -3.94 -8.99 -14.08
CA GLY A 323 -5.20 -9.62 -13.69
C GLY A 323 -5.88 -10.22 -14.91
N PHE A 324 -6.60 -11.32 -14.72
CA PHE A 324 -7.33 -12.00 -15.79
C PHE A 324 -8.72 -12.41 -15.30
N GLU A 325 -9.66 -12.41 -16.23
CA GLU A 325 -11.03 -12.83 -15.98
C GLU A 325 -11.48 -13.76 -17.11
N SER A 326 -12.23 -14.80 -16.75
CA SER A 326 -12.91 -15.70 -17.68
C SER A 326 -14.42 -15.52 -17.51
N PHE A 327 -15.13 -15.32 -18.60
CA PHE A 327 -16.58 -15.08 -18.62
C PHE A 327 -17.33 -16.04 -19.54
#